data_AF-A0A7Z0Q3Q6-F1
#
_entry.id   AF-A0A7Z0Q3Q6-F1
#
_cell.length_a   1.000
_cell.length_b   1.000
_cell.length_c   1.000
_cell.angle_alpha   90.00
_cell.angle_beta   90.00
_cell.angle_gamma   90.00
#
_symmetry.space_group_name_H-M   'P 1'
#
loop_
_entity.id
_entity.type
_entity.pdbx_description
1 polymer ?
#
loop_
_entity_poly.entity_id
_entity_poly.type
_entity_poly.pdbx_seq_one_letter_code
_entity_poly.pdbx_strand_id
1 'polypeptide(L)'
;MPDSDTEPRLDTPDPSAQFVAYLDHYRATVARTTAGLTEARLRTSLVPSGWSPLELLSHLVHMERRWFVWGFLAEPVEEPWGDREGGAKGGRWAVPEGVT
;
A
#
# COMPACT_ATOMS: atom_id res chain seq x y z
N MET A 1 -7.14 9.51 -13.64
CA MET A 1 -8.58 9.19 -13.76
C MET A 1 -9.24 9.58 -12.45
N PRO A 2 -10.49 10.10 -12.40
CA PRO A 2 -11.14 10.34 -11.12
C PRO A 2 -11.30 9.00 -10.39
N ASP A 3 -11.16 9.01 -9.07
CA ASP A 3 -11.29 7.86 -8.18
C ASP A 3 -12.64 7.18 -8.40
N SER A 4 -12.68 6.18 -9.28
CA SER A 4 -13.89 5.41 -9.53
C SER A 4 -14.02 4.34 -8.44
N ASP A 5 -15.18 4.30 -7.79
CA ASP A 5 -15.57 3.22 -6.88
C ASP A 5 -15.87 1.92 -7.64
N THR A 6 -15.91 1.96 -8.97
CA THR A 6 -16.16 0.80 -9.82
C THR A 6 -14.84 0.18 -10.26
N GLU A 7 -14.78 -1.15 -10.18
CA GLU A 7 -13.67 -1.93 -10.70
C GLU A 7 -13.43 -1.60 -12.18
N PRO A 8 -12.17 -1.40 -12.62
CA PRO A 8 -11.86 -1.05 -13.99
C PRO A 8 -12.29 -2.16 -14.95
N ARG A 9 -12.97 -1.77 -16.03
CA ARG A 9 -13.32 -2.64 -17.16
C ARG A 9 -12.83 -1.99 -18.44
N LEU A 10 -11.63 -2.35 -18.86
CA LEU A 10 -11.05 -1.86 -20.11
C LEU A 10 -11.30 -2.87 -21.23
N ASP A 11 -11.78 -2.37 -22.37
CA ASP A 11 -11.91 -3.15 -23.60
C ASP A 11 -10.56 -3.14 -24.35
N THR A 12 -9.55 -3.76 -23.74
CA THR A 12 -8.20 -3.88 -24.32
C THR A 12 -7.55 -5.21 -23.91
N PRO A 13 -6.85 -5.90 -24.82
CA PRO A 13 -6.06 -7.07 -24.48
C PRO A 13 -4.68 -6.70 -23.89
N ASP A 14 -4.28 -5.42 -23.86
CA ASP A 14 -2.97 -5.01 -23.37
C ASP A 14 -2.86 -5.20 -21.84
N PRO A 15 -2.03 -6.15 -21.36
CA PRO A 15 -1.90 -6.40 -19.93
C PRO A 15 -1.34 -5.18 -19.18
N SER A 16 -0.47 -4.38 -19.78
CA SER A 16 0.11 -3.20 -19.11
C SER A 16 -0.95 -2.14 -18.83
N ALA A 17 -1.80 -1.82 -19.82
CA ALA A 17 -2.94 -0.93 -19.61
C ALA A 17 -3.90 -1.45 -18.53
N GLN A 18 -4.17 -2.76 -18.52
CA GLN A 18 -5.01 -3.39 -17.50
C GLN A 18 -4.39 -3.24 -16.09
N PHE A 19 -3.11 -3.59 -15.92
CA PHE A 19 -2.45 -3.49 -14.61
C PHE A 19 -2.40 -2.07 -14.06
N VAL A 20 -2.12 -1.07 -14.90
CA VAL A 20 -2.08 0.34 -14.46
C VAL A 20 -3.45 0.78 -13.95
N ALA A 21 -4.53 0.45 -14.66
CA ALA A 21 -5.88 0.82 -14.24
C ALA A 21 -6.28 0.13 -12.92
N TYR A 22 -5.91 -1.14 -12.73
CA TYR A 22 -6.15 -1.85 -11.47
C TYR A 22 -5.32 -1.27 -10.31
N LEU A 23 -4.06 -0.90 -10.54
CA LEU A 23 -3.24 -0.25 -9.51
C LEU A 23 -3.85 1.08 -9.07
N ASP A 24 -4.29 1.92 -10.01
CA ASP A 24 -4.95 3.18 -9.69
C ASP A 24 -6.26 2.95 -8.92
N HIS A 25 -7.07 1.97 -9.34
CA HIS A 25 -8.29 1.61 -8.63
C HIS A 25 -8.03 1.11 -7.19
N TYR A 26 -7.02 0.27 -6.98
CA TYR A 26 -6.72 -0.24 -5.64
C TYR A 26 -6.09 0.82 -4.74
N ARG A 27 -5.25 1.72 -5.27
CA ARG A 27 -4.77 2.90 -4.52
C ARG A 27 -5.93 3.75 -4.03
N ALA A 28 -6.87 4.08 -4.92
CA ALA A 28 -8.07 4.84 -4.58
C ALA A 28 -8.94 4.10 -3.55
N THR A 29 -9.12 2.79 -3.72
CA THR A 29 -9.89 1.96 -2.79
C THR A 29 -9.29 1.94 -1.39
N VAL A 30 -7.97 1.76 -1.29
CA VAL A 30 -7.26 1.79 0.00
C VAL A 30 -7.41 3.18 0.62
N ALA A 31 -7.16 4.24 -0.14
CA ALA A 31 -7.28 5.62 0.34
C ALA A 31 -8.68 5.95 0.88
N ARG A 32 -9.75 5.61 0.14
CA ARG A 32 -11.13 5.80 0.62
C ARG A 32 -11.44 4.97 1.86
N THR A 33 -10.98 3.72 1.90
CA THR A 33 -11.21 2.81 3.03
C THR A 33 -10.54 3.34 4.30
N THR A 34 -9.33 3.87 4.20
CA THR A 34 -8.59 4.39 5.36
C THR A 34 -9.04 5.79 5.78
N ALA A 35 -9.43 6.66 4.83
CA ALA A 35 -9.89 8.02 5.11
C ALA A 35 -11.16 8.07 6.00
N GLY A 36 -11.99 7.03 5.98
CA GLY A 36 -13.20 6.94 6.82
C GLY A 36 -12.95 6.45 8.25
N LEU A 37 -11.71 6.12 8.62
CA LEU A 37 -11.37 5.55 9.92
C LEU A 37 -10.82 6.61 10.88
N THR A 38 -11.18 6.48 12.16
CA THR A 38 -10.51 7.25 13.21
C THR A 38 -9.09 6.75 13.40
N GLU A 39 -8.22 7.60 13.93
CA GLU A 39 -6.83 7.25 14.26
C GLU A 39 -6.73 5.99 15.14
N ALA A 40 -7.60 5.87 16.15
CA ALA A 40 -7.68 4.67 16.99
C ALA A 40 -8.00 3.40 16.18
N ARG A 41 -8.92 3.47 15.21
CA ARG A 41 -9.26 2.35 14.33
C ARG A 41 -8.15 2.05 13.33
N LEU A 42 -7.44 3.07 12.82
CA LEU A 42 -6.29 2.89 11.95
C LEU A 42 -5.17 2.09 12.63
N ARG A 43 -4.98 2.26 13.94
CA ARG A 43 -3.94 1.55 14.71
C ARG A 43 -4.40 0.26 15.37
N THR A 44 -5.67 -0.11 15.25
CA THR A 44 -6.19 -1.33 15.86
C THR A 44 -6.25 -2.46 14.83
N SER A 45 -5.61 -3.59 15.12
CA SER A 45 -5.81 -4.81 14.34
C SER A 45 -7.24 -5.32 14.50
N LEU A 46 -7.90 -5.59 13.38
CA LEU A 46 -9.27 -6.14 13.34
C LEU A 46 -9.31 -7.58 12.81
N VAL A 47 -8.15 -8.15 12.52
CA VAL A 47 -8.01 -9.47 11.87
C VAL A 47 -7.04 -10.37 12.66
N PRO A 48 -7.20 -11.71 12.60
CA PRO A 48 -6.33 -12.64 13.32
C PRO A 48 -4.84 -12.56 12.92
N SER A 49 -4.53 -12.06 11.72
CA SER A 49 -3.16 -11.86 11.24
C SER A 49 -2.42 -10.73 11.96
N GLY A 50 -3.10 -9.92 12.77
CA GLY A 50 -2.45 -9.01 13.73
C GLY A 50 -1.91 -7.70 13.16
N TRP A 51 -2.15 -7.39 11.88
CA TRP A 51 -1.82 -6.09 11.28
C TRP A 51 -3.00 -5.12 11.41
N SER A 52 -2.68 -3.86 11.66
CA SER A 52 -3.63 -2.74 11.66
C SER A 52 -3.78 -2.14 10.24
N PRO A 53 -4.90 -1.45 9.95
CA PRO A 53 -5.06 -0.75 8.67
C PRO A 53 -3.93 0.21 8.33
N LEU A 54 -3.36 0.89 9.33
CA LEU A 54 -2.21 1.80 9.14
C LEU A 54 -0.93 1.03 8.75
N GLU A 55 -0.67 -0.12 9.38
CA GLU A 55 0.45 -0.99 9.01
C GLU A 55 0.30 -1.54 7.59
N LEU A 56 -0.92 -1.92 7.17
CA LEU A 56 -1.19 -2.32 5.79
C LEU A 56 -0.92 -1.16 4.80
N LEU A 57 -1.41 0.04 5.10
CA LEU A 57 -1.20 1.21 4.24
C LEU A 57 0.29 1.53 4.09
N SER A 58 1.03 1.58 5.21
CA SER A 58 2.49 1.77 5.20
C SER A 58 3.17 0.68 4.37
N HIS A 59 2.77 -0.58 4.56
CA HIS A 59 3.32 -1.70 3.79
C HIS A 59 3.10 -1.54 2.28
N LEU A 60 1.91 -1.16 1.84
CA LEU A 60 1.59 -0.97 0.42
C LEU A 60 2.43 0.14 -0.21
N VAL A 61 2.62 1.27 0.47
CA VAL A 61 3.49 2.36 0.00
C VAL A 61 4.93 1.88 -0.15
N HIS A 62 5.45 1.12 0.81
CA HIS A 62 6.80 0.55 0.72
C HIS A 62 6.90 -0.53 -0.36
N MET A 63 5.84 -1.32 -0.58
CA MET A 63 5.80 -2.30 -1.68
C MET A 63 5.90 -1.64 -3.05
N GLU A 64 5.20 -0.52 -3.27
CA GLU A 64 5.33 0.24 -4.53
C GLU A 64 6.76 0.75 -4.75
N ARG A 65 7.39 1.32 -3.70
CA ARG A 65 8.80 1.76 -3.78
C ARG A 65 9.74 0.59 -4.08
N ARG A 66 9.56 -0.55 -3.41
CA ARG A 66 10.39 -1.75 -3.62
C ARG A 66 10.26 -2.28 -5.05
N TRP A 67 9.06 -2.35 -5.59
CA TRP A 67 8.85 -2.87 -6.95
C TRP A 67 9.26 -1.86 -8.01
N PHE A 68 8.69 -0.66 -7.99
CA PHE A 68 8.86 0.29 -9.09
C PHE A 68 10.21 1.00 -9.03
N VAL A 69 10.55 1.60 -7.89
CA VAL A 69 11.77 2.42 -7.76
C VAL A 69 12.99 1.50 -7.65
N TRP A 70 13.01 0.62 -6.65
CA TRP A 70 14.18 -0.22 -6.40
C TRP A 70 14.31 -1.40 -7.38
N GLY A 71 13.20 -2.08 -7.68
CA GLY A 71 13.20 -3.29 -8.51
C GLY A 71 13.29 -3.00 -10.01
N PHE A 72 12.33 -2.23 -10.56
CA PHE A 72 12.22 -2.00 -11.99
C PHE A 72 13.10 -0.86 -12.51
N LEU A 73 13.10 0.29 -11.82
CA LEU A 73 13.92 1.45 -12.19
C LEU A 73 15.38 1.32 -11.73
N ALA A 74 15.67 0.38 -10.83
CA ALA A 74 17.00 0.17 -10.23
C ALA A 74 17.55 1.42 -9.52
N GLU A 75 16.67 2.25 -8.97
CA GLU A 75 17.02 3.46 -8.22
C GLU A 75 17.21 3.16 -6.73
N PRO A 76 18.08 3.92 -6.03
CA PRO A 76 18.30 3.71 -4.60
C PRO A 76 17.06 4.11 -3.79
N VAL A 77 16.71 3.27 -2.81
CA VAL A 77 15.73 3.56 -1.76
C VAL A 77 16.45 3.40 -0.43
N GLU A 78 16.44 4.44 0.41
CA GLU A 78 17.18 4.48 1.68
C GLU A 78 16.68 3.42 2.67
N GLU A 79 15.36 3.33 2.84
CA GLU A 79 14.72 2.38 3.77
C GLU A 79 13.74 1.45 3.03
N PRO A 80 14.23 0.46 2.25
CA PRO A 80 13.36 -0.43 1.47
C PRO A 80 12.47 -1.32 2.36
N TRP A 81 12.80 -1.44 3.65
CA TRP A 81 12.05 -2.20 4.65
C TRP A 81 11.60 -1.33 5.83
N GLY A 82 11.49 0.00 5.64
CA GLY A 82 11.06 0.95 6.69
C GLY A 82 9.65 0.71 7.24
N ASP A 83 8.84 -0.12 6.56
CA ASP A 83 7.55 -0.63 7.02
C ASP A 83 7.66 -1.79 8.02
N ARG A 84 8.87 -2.21 8.42
CA ARG A 84 9.09 -3.41 9.25
C ARG A 84 9.88 -3.11 10.50
N GLU A 85 9.56 -3.85 11.56
CA GLU A 85 10.34 -3.84 12.80
C GLU A 85 11.82 -4.13 12.51
N GLY A 86 12.68 -3.24 13.00
CA GLY A 86 14.13 -3.33 12.79
C GLY A 86 14.60 -3.11 11.35
N GLY A 87 13.74 -2.64 10.44
CA GLY A 87 14.12 -2.36 9.05
C GLY A 87 14.59 -3.60 8.29
N ALA A 88 14.14 -4.79 8.69
CA ALA A 88 14.64 -6.06 8.18
C ALA A 88 13.61 -6.81 7.32
N LYS A 89 14.09 -7.47 6.27
CA LYS A 89 13.27 -8.39 5.46
C LYS A 89 12.71 -9.49 6.37
N GLY A 90 11.39 -9.68 6.34
CA GLY A 90 10.70 -10.69 7.15
C GLY A 90 10.27 -10.22 8.54
N GLY A 91 10.64 -9.01 8.96
CA GLY A 91 10.10 -8.39 10.18
C GLY A 91 8.58 -8.15 10.09
N ARG A 92 7.93 -8.12 11.26
CA ARG A 92 6.52 -7.71 11.41
C ARG A 92 6.35 -6.30 10.86
N TRP A 93 5.20 -6.00 10.26
CA TRP A 93 4.89 -4.63 9.84
C TRP A 93 4.76 -3.72 11.05
N ALA A 94 5.34 -2.54 10.99
CA ALA A 94 5.26 -1.55 12.04
C ALA A 94 5.19 -0.15 11.44
N VAL A 95 4.63 0.76 12.23
CA VAL A 95 4.56 2.18 11.91
C VAL A 95 5.04 2.95 13.13
N PRO A 96 5.97 3.92 12.98
CA PRO A 96 6.43 4.73 14.11
C PRO A 96 5.29 5.47 14.81
N GLU A 97 5.45 5.71 16.12
CA GLU A 97 4.53 6.58 16.85
C GLU A 97 4.52 7.99 16.22
N GLY A 98 3.33 8.56 16.06
CA GLY A 98 3.14 9.90 15.47
C GLY A 98 2.91 9.94 13.95
N VAL A 99 3.01 8.82 13.24
CA VAL A 99 2.60 8.74 11.82
C VAL A 99 1.10 8.45 11.74
N THR A 100 0.35 9.26 10.98
CA THR A 100 -1.12 9.14 10.76
C THR A 100 -1.46 8.97 9.30
#